data_AF-A0A378LBC2-F1
#
_entry.id   AF-A0A378LBC2-F1
#
_cell.length_a   1.000
_cell.length_b   1.000
_cell.length_c   1.000
_cell.angle_alpha   90.00
_cell.angle_beta   90.00
_cell.angle_gamma   90.00
#
_symmetry.space_group_name_H-M   'P 1'
#
loop_
_entity.id
_entity.type
_entity.pdbx_description
1 polymer ?
#
loop_
_entity_poly.entity_id
_entity_poly.type
_entity_poly.pdbx_seq_one_letter_code
_entity_poly.pdbx_strand_id
1 'polypeptide(L)'
;MQLKFERNSRLKRNIPGQRSNAKLTSVQHNHAPVITVPHSTENLKKVTALVTSTFSTYDKHAQKHLQIKPIVQGSMGLLLHGVDFQKNDNPGDVDILASNVKLAHQIICCLGEHLEKTGSPYRIVTRGNILVYDCTFVDTTKENPDLTVQLVNKDDFGAGHIVSVEKEGIPVLPPKEAFISLHQRINREGGRRKDWCAFYTLIEKYGEEFLQDGSLQEEWRKEIKEYLALPQDEKEHRKFNGVAPTTDVEDTFAVPKISTEQLAKPELPPAKGLIVQVSMFNNNKENEKQTTTTNPDNITELSVVI
;
A
#
# COMPACT_ATOMS: atom_id res chain seq x y z
N MET A 1 12.75 47.24 46.82
CA MET A 1 13.74 47.13 47.91
C MET A 1 14.45 45.79 47.71
N GLN A 2 15.74 45.83 47.34
CA GLN A 2 16.61 44.65 47.20
C GLN A 2 16.77 43.94 48.54
N LEU A 3 17.02 42.62 48.52
CA LEU A 3 17.99 41.96 49.39
C LEU A 3 18.46 40.65 48.74
N LYS A 4 19.77 40.59 48.47
CA LYS A 4 20.59 39.40 48.15
C LYS A 4 21.17 38.84 49.46
N PHE A 5 21.87 37.69 49.33
CA PHE A 5 22.84 37.01 50.21
C PHE A 5 22.32 35.70 50.82
N GLU A 6 23.04 34.56 50.91
CA GLU A 6 24.39 34.14 50.48
C GLU A 6 24.52 32.60 50.60
N ARG A 7 25.60 32.04 50.05
CA ARG A 7 26.01 30.62 50.04
C ARG A 7 26.49 30.09 51.40
N ASN A 8 26.38 28.76 51.62
CA ASN A 8 27.49 27.82 51.95
C ASN A 8 26.94 26.45 52.40
N SER A 9 27.23 25.37 51.67
CA SER A 9 28.36 24.42 51.82
C SER A 9 28.19 23.41 52.98
N ARG A 10 28.20 22.10 52.65
CA ARG A 10 29.04 21.05 53.27
C ARG A 10 28.69 19.63 52.82
N LEU A 11 29.77 18.86 52.68
CA LEU A 11 29.88 17.43 52.40
C LEU A 11 28.95 16.53 53.22
N LYS A 12 28.62 15.35 52.67
CA LYS A 12 28.76 14.06 53.37
C LYS A 12 28.87 12.89 52.38
N ARG A 13 29.92 12.08 52.56
CA ARG A 13 30.19 10.79 51.91
C ARG A 13 30.05 9.68 52.98
N ASN A 14 29.58 8.50 52.55
CA ASN A 14 29.69 7.14 53.14
C ASN A 14 28.63 6.63 54.16
N ILE A 15 27.58 5.93 53.66
CA ILE A 15 27.30 4.45 53.62
C ILE A 15 28.02 3.59 54.72
N PRO A 16 27.42 2.59 55.44
CA PRO A 16 26.74 1.38 54.87
C PRO A 16 25.59 0.67 55.65
N GLY A 17 24.80 -0.16 54.93
CA GLY A 17 23.87 -1.14 55.52
C GLY A 17 22.92 -1.88 54.56
N GLN A 18 23.46 -2.80 53.74
CA GLN A 18 22.90 -4.12 53.32
C GLN A 18 21.37 -4.33 53.06
N ARG A 19 20.96 -4.64 51.81
CA ARG A 19 20.62 -6.01 51.33
C ARG A 19 19.96 -6.06 49.92
N SER A 20 20.33 -7.13 49.20
CA SER A 20 19.74 -7.78 48.01
C SER A 20 19.65 -7.03 46.67
N ASN A 21 20.64 -7.31 45.82
CA ASN A 21 20.60 -7.13 44.37
C ASN A 21 19.55 -8.05 43.72
N ALA A 22 18.43 -7.47 43.28
CA ALA A 22 17.67 -8.04 42.17
C ALA A 22 18.28 -7.49 40.87
N LYS A 23 18.97 -8.38 40.14
CA LYS A 23 19.55 -8.14 38.83
C LYS A 23 18.41 -7.87 37.84
N LEU A 24 18.05 -6.59 37.66
CA LEU A 24 17.21 -6.15 36.57
C LEU A 24 18.08 -6.23 35.31
N THR A 25 18.08 -7.38 34.65
CA THR A 25 18.51 -7.51 33.26
C THR A 25 17.53 -6.69 32.42
N SER A 26 17.86 -5.44 32.16
CA SER A 26 17.30 -4.71 31.04
C SER A 26 17.78 -5.44 29.78
N VAL A 27 16.88 -6.24 29.21
CA VAL A 27 17.03 -6.74 27.85
C VAL A 27 16.93 -5.49 26.97
N GLN A 28 18.06 -4.83 26.73
CA GLN A 28 18.23 -3.96 25.59
C GLN A 28 18.05 -4.86 24.37
N HIS A 29 16.84 -4.84 23.80
CA HIS A 29 16.67 -5.24 22.42
C HIS A 29 17.53 -4.28 21.59
N ASN A 30 18.77 -4.70 21.34
CA ASN A 30 19.60 -4.18 20.28
C ASN A 30 18.84 -4.45 18.97
N HIS A 31 17.91 -3.56 18.62
CA HIS A 31 17.56 -3.38 17.22
C HIS A 31 18.80 -2.76 16.59
N ALA A 32 19.69 -3.62 16.07
CA ALA A 32 20.64 -3.19 15.07
C ALA A 32 19.85 -2.36 14.03
N PRO A 33 20.39 -1.24 13.53
CA PRO A 33 19.72 -0.50 12.47
C PRO A 33 19.40 -1.51 11.38
N VAL A 34 18.11 -1.68 11.07
CA VAL A 34 17.70 -2.49 9.93
C VAL A 34 18.26 -1.74 8.74
N ILE A 35 19.38 -2.22 8.20
CA ILE A 35 19.94 -1.70 6.96
C ILE A 35 18.98 -2.17 5.88
N THR A 36 17.97 -1.35 5.61
CA THR A 36 17.08 -1.54 4.45
C THR A 36 17.91 -1.25 3.21
N VAL A 37 18.35 -2.30 2.53
CA VAL A 37 18.94 -2.17 1.21
C VAL A 37 17.83 -1.67 0.28
N PRO A 38 17.99 -0.52 -0.40
CA PRO A 38 16.96 -0.03 -1.29
C PRO A 38 16.78 -0.98 -2.48
N HIS A 39 15.53 -1.18 -2.91
CA HIS A 39 15.26 -1.97 -4.10
C HIS A 39 15.85 -1.30 -5.35
N SER A 40 16.36 -2.10 -6.29
CA SER A 40 16.67 -1.59 -7.62
C SER A 40 15.37 -1.30 -8.38
N THR A 41 15.35 -0.24 -9.19
CA THR A 41 14.21 0.10 -10.05
C THR A 41 13.84 -1.05 -10.97
N GLU A 42 14.84 -1.81 -11.45
CA GLU A 42 14.62 -2.97 -12.29
C GLU A 42 13.88 -4.10 -11.55
N ASN A 43 14.26 -4.42 -10.30
CA ASN A 43 13.56 -5.44 -9.51
C ASN A 43 12.13 -5.02 -9.16
N LEU A 44 11.92 -3.74 -8.80
CA LEU A 44 10.58 -3.19 -8.58
C LEU A 44 9.70 -3.37 -9.83
N LYS A 45 10.21 -3.02 -11.01
CA LYS A 45 9.50 -3.19 -12.29
C LYS A 45 9.21 -4.66 -12.59
N LYS A 46 10.18 -5.55 -12.41
CA LYS A 46 10.02 -7.00 -12.65
C LYS A 46 8.89 -7.60 -11.82
N VAL A 47 8.90 -7.40 -10.50
CA VAL A 47 7.86 -7.93 -9.62
C VAL A 47 6.51 -7.29 -9.91
N THR A 48 6.48 -5.97 -10.12
CA THR A 48 5.24 -5.25 -10.48
C THR A 48 4.62 -5.79 -11.77
N ALA A 49 5.43 -5.99 -12.81
CA ALA A 49 4.98 -6.54 -14.09
C ALA A 49 4.49 -7.99 -13.94
N LEU A 50 5.18 -8.82 -13.16
CA LEU A 50 4.76 -10.20 -12.88
C LEU A 50 3.36 -10.23 -12.22
N VAL A 51 3.15 -9.43 -11.18
CA VAL A 51 1.87 -9.38 -10.46
C VAL A 51 0.76 -8.83 -11.36
N THR A 52 0.97 -7.68 -11.98
CA THR A 52 -0.05 -7.02 -12.79
C THR A 52 -0.39 -7.78 -14.07
N SER A 53 0.57 -8.48 -14.69
CA SER A 53 0.31 -9.36 -15.84
C SER A 53 -0.48 -10.61 -15.44
N THR A 54 -0.24 -11.17 -14.25
CA THR A 54 -1.03 -12.28 -13.69
C THR A 54 -2.51 -11.86 -13.56
N PHE A 55 -2.77 -10.70 -12.97
CA PHE A 55 -4.11 -10.14 -12.86
C PHE A 55 -4.74 -9.82 -14.22
N SER A 56 -3.99 -9.19 -15.12
CA SER A 56 -4.47 -8.85 -16.46
C SER A 56 -4.81 -10.10 -17.29
N THR A 57 -4.07 -11.19 -17.08
CA THR A 57 -4.35 -12.48 -17.72
C THR A 57 -5.66 -13.07 -17.20
N TYR A 58 -5.90 -13.00 -15.89
CA TYR A 58 -7.18 -13.40 -15.31
C TYR A 58 -8.34 -12.55 -15.86
N ASP A 59 -8.18 -11.23 -15.88
CA ASP A 59 -9.23 -10.28 -16.27
C ASP A 59 -9.73 -10.45 -17.71
N LYS A 60 -8.88 -10.97 -18.62
CA LYS A 60 -9.25 -11.28 -20.01
C LYS A 60 -10.35 -12.33 -20.12
N HIS A 61 -10.46 -13.22 -19.14
CA HIS A 61 -11.42 -14.32 -19.13
C HIS A 61 -12.52 -14.14 -18.08
N ALA A 62 -12.36 -13.18 -17.17
CA ALA A 62 -13.31 -12.92 -16.10
C ALA A 62 -14.51 -12.09 -16.56
N GLN A 63 -15.67 -12.35 -15.96
CA GLN A 63 -16.84 -11.48 -16.10
C GLN A 63 -16.53 -10.11 -15.47
N LYS A 64 -17.15 -9.03 -16.01
CA LYS A 64 -16.85 -7.64 -15.63
C LYS A 64 -16.85 -7.37 -14.11
N HIS A 65 -17.73 -8.01 -13.35
CA HIS A 65 -17.86 -7.83 -11.89
C HIS A 65 -16.84 -8.65 -11.07
N LEU A 66 -16.13 -9.57 -11.71
CA LEU A 66 -15.05 -10.36 -11.11
C LEU A 66 -13.66 -9.85 -11.51
N GLN A 67 -13.56 -8.88 -12.42
CA GLN A 67 -12.28 -8.32 -12.82
C GLN A 67 -11.58 -7.60 -11.67
N ILE A 68 -10.26 -7.74 -11.59
CA ILE A 68 -9.38 -7.10 -10.62
C ILE A 68 -9.09 -5.66 -11.05
N LYS A 69 -8.81 -5.43 -12.34
CA LYS A 69 -8.42 -4.13 -12.92
C LYS A 69 -7.33 -3.44 -12.09
N PRO A 70 -6.13 -4.02 -12.03
CA PRO A 70 -5.06 -3.49 -11.19
C PRO A 70 -4.62 -2.11 -11.65
N ILE A 71 -4.32 -1.24 -10.69
CA ILE A 71 -3.74 0.09 -10.93
C ILE A 71 -2.59 0.30 -9.96
N VAL A 72 -1.36 0.35 -10.48
CA VAL A 72 -0.17 0.63 -9.68
C VAL A 72 -0.13 2.11 -9.32
N GLN A 73 0.11 2.41 -8.05
CA GLN A 73 0.16 3.77 -7.53
C GLN A 73 1.36 3.99 -6.61
N GLY A 74 1.33 5.06 -5.82
CA GLY A 74 2.37 5.37 -4.84
C GLY A 74 3.71 5.67 -5.49
N SER A 75 4.80 5.43 -4.76
CA SER A 75 6.15 5.70 -5.27
C SER A 75 6.49 4.84 -6.50
N MET A 76 5.97 3.61 -6.61
CA MET A 76 6.18 2.79 -7.81
C MET A 76 5.46 3.35 -9.05
N GLY A 77 4.21 3.82 -8.90
CA GLY A 77 3.51 4.50 -10.00
C GLY A 77 4.25 5.76 -10.47
N LEU A 78 4.79 6.53 -9.52
CA LEU A 78 5.58 7.74 -9.83
C LEU A 78 6.88 7.42 -10.56
N LEU A 79 7.58 6.34 -10.19
CA LEU A 79 8.74 5.84 -10.96
C LEU A 79 8.35 5.52 -12.41
N LEU A 80 7.17 4.94 -12.65
CA LEU A 80 6.69 4.62 -14.00
C LEU A 80 6.26 5.87 -14.81
N HIS A 81 5.93 6.97 -14.13
CA HIS A 81 5.85 8.29 -14.75
C HIS A 81 7.22 8.95 -14.96
N GLY A 82 8.29 8.26 -14.56
CA GLY A 82 9.69 8.65 -14.69
C GLY A 82 10.12 9.74 -13.71
N VAL A 83 9.54 9.76 -12.52
CA VAL A 83 10.17 10.41 -11.37
C VAL A 83 11.45 9.65 -11.04
N ASP A 84 12.59 10.35 -10.96
CA ASP A 84 13.86 9.74 -10.59
C ASP A 84 14.09 9.94 -9.09
N PHE A 85 13.76 8.92 -8.30
CA PHE A 85 14.08 8.94 -6.88
C PHE A 85 15.57 8.67 -6.69
N GLN A 86 16.18 9.38 -5.74
CA GLN A 86 17.52 9.00 -5.31
C GLN A 86 17.49 7.55 -4.82
N LYS A 87 18.59 6.81 -4.98
CA LYS A 87 18.64 5.37 -4.65
C LYS A 87 18.09 5.03 -3.26
N ASN A 88 18.32 5.89 -2.26
CA ASN A 88 17.83 5.70 -0.89
C ASN A 88 16.34 6.02 -0.69
N ASP A 89 15.71 6.69 -1.66
CA ASP A 89 14.29 7.05 -1.68
C ASP A 89 13.45 6.12 -2.57
N ASN A 90 14.08 5.12 -3.20
CA ASN A 90 13.35 4.13 -3.98
C ASN A 90 12.23 3.49 -3.14
N PRO A 91 11.09 3.12 -3.77
CA PRO A 91 9.99 2.47 -3.08
C PRO A 91 10.46 1.24 -2.30
N GLY A 92 9.97 1.10 -1.07
CA GLY A 92 10.12 -0.10 -0.25
C GLY A 92 9.03 -1.15 -0.54
N ASP A 93 8.04 -0.76 -1.32
CA ASP A 93 6.80 -1.46 -1.57
C ASP A 93 6.21 -1.10 -2.94
N VAL A 94 5.21 -1.89 -3.35
CA VAL A 94 4.40 -1.67 -4.55
C VAL A 94 2.94 -1.60 -4.12
N ASP A 95 2.33 -0.42 -4.29
CA ASP A 95 0.91 -0.20 -4.02
C ASP A 95 0.08 -0.51 -5.26
N ILE A 96 -0.91 -1.41 -5.13
CA ILE A 96 -1.82 -1.77 -6.22
C ILE A 96 -3.26 -1.59 -5.75
N LEU A 97 -3.99 -0.71 -6.43
CA LEU A 97 -5.44 -0.60 -6.31
C LEU A 97 -6.10 -1.72 -7.11
N ALA A 98 -7.06 -2.41 -6.49
CA ALA A 98 -7.81 -3.49 -7.10
C ALA A 98 -9.32 -3.30 -6.89
N SER A 99 -10.10 -3.54 -7.95
CA SER A 99 -11.57 -3.54 -7.92
C SER A 99 -12.12 -4.76 -7.15
N ASN A 100 -11.37 -5.86 -7.11
CA ASN A 100 -11.68 -7.04 -6.29
C ASN A 100 -10.44 -7.47 -5.51
N VAL A 101 -10.18 -6.81 -4.39
CA VAL A 101 -8.96 -6.99 -3.59
C VAL A 101 -8.83 -8.40 -3.00
N LYS A 102 -9.95 -9.02 -2.59
CA LYS A 102 -9.97 -10.39 -2.04
C LYS A 102 -9.54 -11.41 -3.09
N LEU A 103 -10.09 -11.29 -4.29
CA LEU A 103 -9.73 -12.15 -5.42
C LEU A 103 -8.29 -11.89 -5.88
N ALA A 104 -7.85 -10.64 -5.93
CA ALA A 104 -6.47 -10.29 -6.22
C ALA A 104 -5.49 -10.97 -5.24
N HIS A 105 -5.79 -10.93 -3.95
CA HIS A 105 -5.01 -11.64 -2.94
C HIS A 105 -5.01 -13.16 -3.16
N GLN A 106 -6.16 -13.77 -3.44
CA GLN A 106 -6.24 -15.20 -3.76
C GLN A 106 -5.38 -15.59 -4.96
N ILE A 107 -5.41 -14.77 -6.03
CA ILE A 107 -4.58 -15.01 -7.22
C ILE A 107 -3.10 -14.87 -6.91
N ILE A 108 -2.69 -13.91 -6.06
CA ILE A 108 -1.30 -13.81 -5.59
C ILE A 108 -0.90 -15.06 -4.81
N CYS A 109 -1.76 -15.60 -3.94
CA CYS A 109 -1.47 -16.87 -3.26
C CYS A 109 -1.26 -18.02 -4.25
N CYS A 110 -2.13 -18.15 -5.25
CA CYS A 110 -1.99 -19.15 -6.31
C CYS A 110 -0.70 -18.96 -7.12
N LEU A 111 -0.32 -17.71 -7.42
CA LEU A 111 0.96 -17.39 -8.03
C LEU A 111 2.12 -17.86 -7.14
N GLY A 112 2.04 -17.66 -5.83
CA GLY A 112 3.04 -18.13 -4.86
C GLY A 112 3.25 -19.64 -4.92
N GLU A 113 2.17 -20.42 -4.91
CA GLU A 113 2.24 -21.88 -5.05
C GLU A 113 2.83 -22.30 -6.39
N HIS A 114 2.50 -21.59 -7.47
CA HIS A 114 3.03 -21.89 -8.80
C HIS A 114 4.55 -21.63 -8.85
N LEU A 115 5.00 -20.47 -8.37
CA LEU A 115 6.40 -20.09 -8.33
C LEU A 115 7.23 -21.11 -7.53
N GLU A 116 6.72 -21.59 -6.40
CA GLU A 116 7.36 -22.63 -5.59
C GLU A 116 7.48 -23.95 -6.37
N LYS A 117 6.40 -24.41 -7.02
CA LYS A 117 6.41 -25.64 -7.83
C LYS A 117 7.37 -25.59 -9.02
N THR A 118 7.55 -24.41 -9.63
CA THR A 118 8.43 -24.24 -10.80
C THR A 118 9.89 -23.99 -10.43
N GLY A 119 10.24 -23.94 -9.15
CA GLY A 119 11.60 -23.60 -8.71
C GLY A 119 12.01 -22.16 -9.01
N SER A 120 11.03 -21.24 -9.00
CA SER A 120 11.27 -19.80 -9.18
C SER A 120 12.19 -19.26 -8.07
N PRO A 121 13.03 -18.24 -8.35
CA PRO A 121 13.78 -17.56 -7.30
C PRO A 121 12.88 -16.78 -6.32
N TYR A 122 11.60 -16.59 -6.62
CA TYR A 122 10.67 -15.89 -5.74
C TYR A 122 9.75 -16.84 -4.97
N ARG A 123 9.60 -16.56 -3.67
CA ARG A 123 8.56 -17.15 -2.80
C ARG A 123 7.66 -16.05 -2.26
N ILE A 124 6.35 -16.28 -2.21
CA ILE A 124 5.40 -15.30 -1.69
C ILE A 124 4.99 -15.66 -0.26
N VAL A 125 5.00 -14.67 0.63
CA VAL A 125 4.55 -14.79 2.03
C VAL A 125 3.48 -13.72 2.28
N THR A 126 2.28 -14.13 2.67
CA THR A 126 1.18 -13.21 3.00
C THR A 126 1.16 -12.91 4.49
N ARG A 127 1.06 -11.64 4.89
CA ARG A 127 0.88 -11.24 6.30
C ARG A 127 -0.50 -10.64 6.48
N GLY A 128 -1.29 -11.23 7.37
CA GLY A 128 -2.68 -10.82 7.60
C GLY A 128 -2.78 -9.59 8.51
N ASN A 129 -3.19 -8.45 7.95
CA ASN A 129 -3.91 -7.42 8.70
C ASN A 129 -5.16 -7.02 7.92
N ILE A 130 -6.21 -6.65 8.64
CA ILE A 130 -7.61 -6.62 8.16
C ILE A 130 -7.89 -5.48 7.13
N LEU A 131 -6.96 -4.52 6.98
CA LEU A 131 -7.15 -3.32 6.16
C LEU A 131 -6.32 -3.28 4.86
N VAL A 132 -5.20 -4.01 4.80
CA VAL A 132 -4.31 -4.06 3.63
C VAL A 132 -3.85 -5.50 3.44
N TYR A 133 -3.99 -6.00 2.22
CA TYR A 133 -3.53 -7.36 1.89
C TYR A 133 -2.07 -7.30 1.45
N ASP A 134 -1.17 -7.44 2.42
CA ASP A 134 0.27 -7.43 2.20
C ASP A 134 0.79 -8.80 1.76
N CYS A 135 1.45 -8.81 0.60
CA CYS A 135 2.09 -9.97 0.02
C CYS A 135 3.59 -9.69 -0.17
N THR A 136 4.45 -10.35 0.57
CA THR A 136 5.91 -10.19 0.47
C THR A 136 6.51 -11.20 -0.50
N PHE A 137 7.15 -10.71 -1.55
CA PHE A 137 7.99 -11.46 -2.47
C PHE A 137 9.40 -11.58 -1.87
N VAL A 138 9.72 -12.77 -1.38
CA VAL A 138 11.03 -13.14 -0.84
C VAL A 138 11.90 -13.67 -1.98
N ASP A 139 13.05 -13.04 -2.21
CA ASP A 139 14.04 -13.53 -3.16
C ASP A 139 14.90 -14.62 -2.49
N THR A 140 14.68 -15.86 -2.90
CA THR A 140 15.37 -17.04 -2.35
C THR A 140 16.87 -17.06 -2.67
N THR A 141 17.30 -16.34 -3.70
CA THR A 141 18.72 -16.17 -4.06
C THR A 141 19.43 -15.15 -3.16
N LYS A 142 18.66 -14.27 -2.50
CA LYS A 142 19.13 -13.14 -1.70
C LYS A 142 19.91 -12.07 -2.50
N GLU A 143 19.78 -12.08 -3.82
CA GLU A 143 20.35 -11.03 -4.67
C GLU A 143 19.58 -9.71 -4.53
N ASN A 144 18.27 -9.79 -4.27
CA ASN A 144 17.39 -8.63 -4.06
C ASN A 144 16.78 -8.63 -2.64
N PRO A 145 16.51 -7.44 -2.07
CA PRO A 145 15.73 -7.35 -0.84
C PRO A 145 14.27 -7.79 -1.06
N ASP A 146 13.66 -8.32 0.00
CA ASP A 146 12.25 -8.75 0.02
C ASP A 146 11.32 -7.59 -0.33
N LEU A 147 10.48 -7.75 -1.35
CA LEU A 147 9.58 -6.70 -1.82
C LEU A 147 8.15 -6.93 -1.34
N THR A 148 7.54 -5.93 -0.72
CA THR A 148 6.12 -6.02 -0.33
C THR A 148 5.23 -5.44 -1.42
N VAL A 149 4.20 -6.19 -1.79
CA VAL A 149 3.09 -5.73 -2.63
C VAL A 149 1.88 -5.53 -1.73
N GLN A 150 1.38 -4.30 -1.69
CA GLN A 150 0.21 -3.91 -0.91
C GLN A 150 -1.00 -3.85 -1.84
N LEU A 151 -2.02 -4.66 -1.58
CA LEU A 151 -3.29 -4.57 -2.30
C LEU A 151 -4.29 -3.76 -1.49
N VAL A 152 -4.85 -2.75 -2.14
CA VAL A 152 -5.84 -1.84 -1.57
C VAL A 152 -7.10 -1.87 -2.44
N ASN A 153 -8.27 -1.81 -1.81
CA ASN A 153 -9.51 -1.70 -2.55
C ASN A 153 -9.59 -0.33 -3.25
N LYS A 154 -9.83 -0.36 -4.55
CA LYS A 154 -9.95 0.82 -5.39
C LYS A 154 -11.06 1.77 -4.94
N ASP A 155 -12.18 1.26 -4.45
CA ASP A 155 -13.30 2.08 -4.00
C ASP A 155 -13.01 2.75 -2.66
N ASP A 156 -12.35 2.05 -1.73
CA ASP A 156 -11.94 2.61 -0.44
C ASP A 156 -10.91 3.74 -0.61
N PHE A 157 -10.15 3.71 -1.70
CA PHE A 157 -9.24 4.80 -2.11
C PHE A 157 -9.96 5.96 -2.81
N GLY A 158 -11.26 5.85 -3.12
CA GLY A 158 -12.00 6.84 -3.92
C GLY A 158 -11.70 6.77 -5.43
N ALA A 159 -11.04 5.71 -5.88
CA ALA A 159 -10.59 5.55 -7.25
C ALA A 159 -11.56 4.78 -8.14
N GLY A 160 -12.76 4.39 -7.68
CA GLY A 160 -13.67 3.46 -8.40
C GLY A 160 -13.91 3.76 -9.88
N HIS A 161 -13.97 5.05 -10.24
CA HIS A 161 -14.18 5.56 -11.59
C HIS A 161 -12.90 5.69 -12.45
N ILE A 162 -11.72 5.62 -11.84
CA ILE A 162 -10.44 5.84 -12.49
C ILE A 162 -10.11 4.67 -13.42
N VAL A 163 -9.68 4.97 -14.65
CA VAL A 163 -9.13 3.97 -15.59
C VAL A 163 -7.62 4.15 -15.61
N SER A 164 -6.87 3.05 -15.53
CA SER A 164 -5.40 3.11 -15.58
C SER A 164 -4.89 3.55 -16.94
N VAL A 165 -3.67 4.08 -16.94
CA VAL A 165 -2.86 4.27 -18.14
C VAL A 165 -1.77 3.21 -18.19
N GLU A 166 -1.35 2.79 -19.37
CA GLU A 166 -0.27 1.80 -19.51
C GLU A 166 1.10 2.49 -19.58
N LYS A 167 2.05 2.03 -18.75
CA LYS A 167 3.46 2.42 -18.78
C LYS A 167 4.32 1.17 -18.71
N GLU A 168 5.13 0.92 -19.74
CA GLU A 168 5.99 -0.28 -19.81
C GLU A 168 5.21 -1.60 -19.64
N GLY A 169 3.98 -1.69 -20.15
CA GLY A 169 3.10 -2.86 -19.99
C GLY A 169 2.47 -3.01 -18.60
N ILE A 170 2.69 -2.03 -17.70
CA ILE A 170 2.14 -1.99 -16.35
C ILE A 170 0.96 -1.01 -16.33
N PRO A 171 -0.21 -1.38 -15.77
CA PRO A 171 -1.31 -0.46 -15.57
C PRO A 171 -1.03 0.44 -14.36
N VAL A 172 -0.97 1.75 -14.58
CA VAL A 172 -0.58 2.76 -13.60
C VAL A 172 -1.69 3.77 -13.39
N LEU A 173 -1.76 4.35 -12.19
CA LEU A 173 -2.63 5.47 -11.87
C LEU A 173 -2.34 6.63 -12.84
N PRO A 174 -3.34 7.25 -13.50
CA PRO A 174 -3.11 8.34 -14.42
C PRO A 174 -2.30 9.48 -13.77
N PRO A 175 -1.45 10.19 -14.53
CA PRO A 175 -0.52 11.19 -13.98
C PRO A 175 -1.27 12.30 -13.23
N LYS A 176 -2.44 12.68 -13.71
CA LYS A 176 -3.32 13.65 -13.05
C LYS A 176 -3.81 13.16 -11.68
N GLU A 177 -4.27 11.92 -11.60
CA GLU A 177 -4.75 11.35 -10.34
C GLU A 177 -3.60 11.15 -9.35
N ALA A 178 -2.42 10.78 -9.84
CA ALA A 178 -1.18 10.74 -9.04
C ALA A 178 -0.78 12.13 -8.52
N PHE A 179 -0.92 13.17 -9.35
CA PHE A 179 -0.69 14.57 -8.96
C PHE A 179 -1.66 15.02 -7.85
N ILE A 180 -2.96 14.74 -8.02
CA ILE A 180 -4.00 15.07 -7.02
C ILE A 180 -3.71 14.35 -5.69
N SER A 181 -3.38 13.06 -5.74
CA SER A 181 -3.04 12.26 -4.56
C SER A 181 -1.81 12.81 -3.82
N LEU A 182 -0.75 13.18 -4.56
CA LEU A 182 0.44 13.80 -3.99
C LEU A 182 0.14 15.13 -3.32
N HIS A 183 -0.62 16.01 -3.98
CA HIS A 183 -1.01 17.31 -3.43
C HIS A 183 -1.78 17.16 -2.11
N GLN A 184 -2.79 16.29 -2.08
CA GLN A 184 -3.56 16.03 -0.85
C GLN A 184 -2.67 15.54 0.29
N ARG A 185 -1.72 14.66 -0.01
CA ARG A 185 -0.79 14.14 0.99
C ARG A 185 0.18 15.20 1.47
N ILE A 186 0.74 16.01 0.57
CA ILE A 186 1.62 17.13 0.90
C ILE A 186 0.91 18.10 1.86
N ASN A 187 -0.34 18.46 1.57
CA ASN A 187 -1.09 19.41 2.40
C ASN A 187 -1.49 18.82 3.76
N ARG A 188 -1.76 17.51 3.84
CA ARG A 188 -2.16 16.85 5.10
C ARG A 188 -0.98 16.49 6.00
N GLU A 189 0.15 16.07 5.41
CA GLU A 189 1.29 15.50 6.14
C GLU A 189 2.56 16.37 6.08
N GLY A 190 2.54 17.50 5.38
CA GLY A 190 3.67 18.42 5.25
C GLY A 190 4.70 18.06 4.18
N GLY A 191 4.48 16.98 3.41
CA GLY A 191 5.30 16.58 2.26
C GLY A 191 6.75 16.17 2.61
N ARG A 192 7.13 14.93 2.33
CA ARG A 192 8.54 14.49 2.40
C ARG A 192 9.29 15.01 1.18
N ARG A 193 10.62 15.10 1.27
CA ARG A 193 11.48 15.47 0.13
C ARG A 193 11.14 14.72 -1.17
N LYS A 194 10.96 13.39 -1.10
CA LYS A 194 10.59 12.58 -2.27
C LYS A 194 9.22 12.94 -2.86
N ASP A 195 8.31 13.43 -2.04
CA ASP A 195 6.97 13.83 -2.46
C ASP A 195 7.03 15.14 -3.26
N TRP A 196 7.82 16.11 -2.79
CA TRP A 196 8.11 17.35 -3.52
C TRP A 196 8.82 17.09 -4.84
N CYS A 197 9.85 16.24 -4.83
CA CYS A 197 10.54 15.83 -6.05
C CYS A 197 9.56 15.24 -7.07
N ALA A 198 8.71 14.30 -6.63
CA ALA A 198 7.70 13.69 -7.49
C ALA A 198 6.67 14.70 -7.99
N PHE A 199 6.13 15.54 -7.11
CA PHE A 199 5.12 16.54 -7.41
C PHE A 199 5.57 17.48 -8.53
N TYR A 200 6.73 18.11 -8.36
CA TYR A 200 7.27 19.03 -9.36
C TYR A 200 7.73 18.32 -10.63
N THR A 201 8.20 17.07 -10.55
CA THR A 201 8.54 16.28 -11.74
C THR A 201 7.30 15.95 -12.58
N LEU A 202 6.14 15.70 -11.95
CA LEU A 202 4.88 15.54 -12.68
C LEU A 202 4.47 16.84 -13.36
N ILE A 203 4.67 18.00 -12.73
CA ILE A 203 4.42 19.31 -13.37
C ILE A 203 5.32 19.49 -14.60
N GLU A 204 6.61 19.19 -14.54
CA GLU A 204 7.49 19.35 -15.71
C GLU A 204 7.09 18.46 -16.87
N LYS A 205 6.61 17.23 -16.60
CA LYS A 205 6.27 16.26 -17.64
C LYS A 205 4.89 16.43 -18.22
N TYR A 206 3.92 16.74 -17.36
CA TYR A 206 2.49 16.70 -17.70
C TYR A 206 1.79 18.04 -17.44
N GLY A 207 2.50 19.08 -16.98
CA GLY A 207 1.90 20.36 -16.61
C GLY A 207 1.13 21.02 -17.76
N GLU A 208 1.64 20.98 -18.98
CA GLU A 208 0.91 21.50 -20.15
C GLU A 208 -0.38 20.71 -20.45
N GLU A 209 -0.34 19.38 -20.32
CA GLU A 209 -1.53 18.51 -20.45
C GLU A 209 -2.56 18.81 -19.35
N PHE A 210 -2.09 18.97 -18.12
CA PHE A 210 -2.88 19.35 -16.95
C PHE A 210 -3.58 20.70 -17.15
N LEU A 211 -2.91 21.69 -17.74
CA LEU A 211 -3.48 23.00 -18.03
C LEU A 211 -4.52 22.97 -19.16
N GLN A 212 -4.41 22.03 -20.09
CA GLN A 212 -5.42 21.80 -21.13
C GLN A 212 -6.65 21.08 -20.58
N ASP A 213 -6.48 20.24 -19.56
CA ASP A 213 -7.59 19.60 -18.84
C ASP A 213 -8.32 20.61 -17.96
N GLY A 214 -9.50 21.04 -18.41
CA GLY A 214 -10.39 22.02 -17.77
C GLY A 214 -10.86 21.68 -16.35
N SER A 215 -10.60 20.46 -15.86
CA SER A 215 -11.17 19.97 -14.60
C SER A 215 -10.27 20.16 -13.37
N LEU A 216 -9.04 20.65 -13.53
CA LEU A 216 -8.20 21.02 -12.37
C LEU A 216 -8.68 22.32 -11.72
N GLN A 217 -8.55 22.39 -10.39
CA GLN A 217 -8.86 23.59 -9.62
C GLN A 217 -7.98 24.77 -10.05
N GLU A 218 -8.51 25.99 -10.00
CA GLU A 218 -7.80 27.19 -10.50
C GLU A 218 -6.50 27.44 -9.73
N GLU A 219 -6.48 27.17 -8.43
CA GLU A 219 -5.27 27.26 -7.59
C GLU A 219 -4.15 26.35 -8.11
N TRP A 220 -4.47 25.13 -8.54
CA TRP A 220 -3.50 24.18 -9.08
C TRP A 220 -3.01 24.60 -10.45
N ARG A 221 -3.92 25.13 -11.29
CA ARG A 221 -3.57 25.69 -12.60
C ARG A 221 -2.60 26.87 -12.45
N LYS A 222 -2.80 27.71 -11.44
CA LYS A 222 -1.90 28.81 -11.11
C LYS A 222 -0.53 28.28 -10.67
N GLU A 223 -0.47 27.33 -9.73
CA GLU A 223 0.79 26.73 -9.26
C GLU A 223 1.58 26.08 -10.41
N ILE A 224 0.91 25.32 -11.28
CA ILE A 224 1.52 24.70 -12.46
C ILE A 224 2.12 25.76 -13.38
N LYS A 225 1.36 26.83 -13.72
CA LYS A 225 1.85 27.93 -14.57
C LYS A 225 3.04 28.64 -13.96
N GLU A 226 2.95 28.96 -12.67
CA GLU A 226 4.03 29.63 -11.93
C GLU A 226 5.30 28.78 -11.93
N TYR A 227 5.18 27.50 -11.62
CA TYR A 227 6.32 26.59 -11.62
C TYR A 227 6.94 26.40 -13.01
N LEU A 228 6.12 26.23 -14.05
CA LEU A 228 6.61 26.06 -15.42
C LEU A 228 7.38 27.29 -15.93
N ALA A 229 6.99 28.49 -15.48
CA ALA A 229 7.66 29.75 -15.81
C ALA A 229 9.01 29.96 -15.09
N LEU A 230 9.32 29.17 -14.06
CA LEU A 230 10.57 29.33 -13.31
C LEU A 230 11.81 28.97 -14.13
N PRO A 231 12.95 29.66 -13.89
CA PRO A 231 14.27 29.22 -14.31
C PRO A 231 14.63 27.82 -13.79
N GLN A 232 15.56 27.14 -14.46
CA GLN A 232 15.92 25.75 -14.16
C GLN A 232 16.51 25.56 -12.76
N ASP A 233 17.34 26.49 -12.30
CA ASP A 233 17.93 26.49 -10.96
C ASP A 233 16.87 26.64 -9.85
N GLU A 234 15.86 27.49 -10.07
CA GLU A 234 14.74 27.61 -9.13
C GLU A 234 13.84 26.36 -9.13
N LYS A 235 13.65 25.71 -10.28
CA LYS A 235 12.93 24.43 -10.38
C LYS A 235 13.63 23.33 -9.57
N GLU A 236 14.94 23.24 -9.67
CA GLU A 236 15.76 22.31 -8.89
C GLU A 236 15.70 22.62 -7.39
N HIS A 237 15.75 23.91 -7.02
CA HIS A 237 15.59 24.34 -5.64
C HIS A 237 14.25 23.90 -5.04
N ARG A 238 13.14 24.09 -5.76
CA ARG A 238 11.79 23.69 -5.35
C ARG A 238 11.67 22.17 -5.15
N LYS A 239 12.24 21.38 -6.06
CA LYS A 239 12.28 19.91 -5.97
C LYS A 239 13.04 19.42 -4.74
N PHE A 240 14.14 20.09 -4.38
CA PHE A 240 15.00 19.64 -3.28
C PHE A 240 14.53 20.11 -1.90
N ASN A 241 14.08 21.36 -1.79
CA ASN A 241 13.77 21.96 -0.50
C ASN A 241 12.30 21.84 -0.09
N GLY A 242 11.40 21.66 -1.06
CA GLY A 242 9.96 21.71 -0.81
C GLY A 242 9.54 23.11 -0.40
N VAL A 243 8.56 23.67 -1.09
CA VAL A 243 7.88 24.88 -0.61
C VAL A 243 6.42 24.53 -0.62
N ALA A 244 5.80 24.60 0.55
CA ALA A 244 4.37 24.38 0.70
C ALA A 244 3.61 25.20 -0.35
N PRO A 245 2.66 24.61 -1.11
CA PRO A 245 1.77 25.41 -1.92
C PRO A 245 1.09 26.42 -0.99
N THR A 246 1.13 27.69 -1.36
CA THR A 246 0.46 28.76 -0.62
C THR A 246 -1.04 28.58 -0.80
N THR A 247 -1.67 27.83 0.09
CA THR A 247 -3.11 27.85 0.29
C THR A 247 -3.42 28.74 1.48
N ASP A 248 -3.89 29.97 1.22
CA ASP A 248 -4.59 30.77 2.22
C ASP A 248 -5.93 30.09 2.51
N VAL A 249 -5.94 29.16 3.46
CA VAL A 249 -7.20 28.58 3.99
C VAL A 249 -7.31 29.01 5.44
N GLU A 250 -8.24 29.92 5.71
CA GLU A 250 -8.71 30.21 7.05
C GLU A 250 -9.22 28.91 7.69
N ASP A 251 -8.55 28.53 8.76
CA ASP A 251 -8.82 27.34 9.58
C ASP A 251 -10.18 27.50 10.28
N THR A 252 -11.23 27.03 9.62
CA THR A 252 -12.56 26.87 10.23
C THR A 252 -12.96 25.43 10.13
N PHE A 253 -12.41 24.57 11.00
CA PHE A 253 -13.14 23.48 11.69
C PHE A 253 -12.17 22.70 12.59
N ALA A 254 -12.01 23.15 13.83
CA ALA A 254 -11.33 22.38 14.87
C ALA A 254 -12.25 21.23 15.34
N VAL A 255 -11.91 19.99 14.99
CA VAL A 255 -12.48 18.79 15.64
C VAL A 255 -11.75 18.57 16.98
N PRO A 256 -12.44 18.31 18.10
CA PRO A 256 -11.80 18.20 19.41
C PRO A 256 -10.82 17.02 19.48
N LYS A 257 -9.60 17.27 19.96
CA LYS A 257 -8.63 16.22 20.32
C LYS A 257 -9.18 15.41 21.49
N ILE A 258 -9.38 14.12 21.30
CA ILE A 258 -9.64 13.19 22.40
C ILE A 258 -8.33 13.02 23.18
N SER A 259 -8.38 13.36 24.47
CA SER A 259 -7.30 13.15 25.44
C SER A 259 -6.93 11.66 25.52
N THR A 260 -5.64 11.38 25.61
CA THR A 260 -5.03 10.05 25.79
C THR A 260 -5.39 9.35 27.11
N GLU A 261 -6.24 9.94 27.95
CA GLU A 261 -6.67 9.35 29.24
C GLU A 261 -7.90 8.42 29.16
N GLN A 262 -8.42 8.12 27.96
CA GLN A 262 -9.55 7.18 27.79
C GLN A 262 -9.18 5.76 27.31
N LEU A 263 -7.89 5.39 27.32
CA LEU A 263 -7.46 4.00 27.17
C LEU A 263 -7.54 3.25 28.52
N ALA A 264 -8.75 3.14 29.07
CA ALA A 264 -9.06 2.12 30.06
C ALA A 264 -9.39 0.82 29.30
N LYS A 265 -8.63 -0.25 29.59
CA LYS A 265 -8.84 -1.61 29.07
C LYS A 265 -10.31 -2.04 29.18
N PRO A 266 -10.90 -2.71 28.19
CA PRO A 266 -12.06 -3.54 28.45
C PRO A 266 -11.62 -4.73 29.31
N GLU A 267 -12.20 -4.86 30.51
CA GLU A 267 -12.15 -6.11 31.27
C GLU A 267 -12.93 -7.19 30.51
N LEU A 268 -12.24 -8.24 30.08
CA LEU A 268 -12.87 -9.46 29.58
C LEU A 268 -13.57 -10.16 30.75
N PRO A 269 -14.87 -10.51 30.65
CA PRO A 269 -15.51 -11.35 31.64
C PRO A 269 -14.90 -12.76 31.61
N PRO A 270 -14.79 -13.43 32.77
CA PRO A 270 -14.10 -14.70 32.88
C PRO A 270 -14.86 -15.83 32.17
N ALA A 271 -14.09 -16.70 31.52
CA ALA A 271 -14.57 -17.89 30.83
C ALA A 271 -15.42 -18.79 31.75
N LYS A 272 -16.68 -19.00 31.38
CA LYS A 272 -17.49 -20.15 31.81
C LYS A 272 -18.18 -20.74 30.58
N GLY A 273 -17.99 -22.05 30.42
CA GLY A 273 -18.22 -22.76 29.18
C GLY A 273 -19.68 -22.85 28.74
N LEU A 274 -19.84 -22.97 27.43
CA LEU A 274 -20.96 -23.70 26.85
C LEU A 274 -20.43 -24.50 25.66
N ILE A 275 -20.40 -25.81 25.87
CA ILE A 275 -20.32 -26.81 24.82
C ILE A 275 -21.63 -26.73 24.04
N VAL A 276 -21.55 -26.47 22.73
CA VAL A 276 -22.60 -26.88 21.80
C VAL A 276 -21.92 -27.54 20.61
N GLN A 277 -22.03 -28.88 20.59
CA GLN A 277 -21.84 -29.70 19.40
C GLN A 277 -22.85 -29.26 18.34
N VAL A 278 -22.39 -29.04 17.11
CA VAL A 278 -23.23 -29.26 15.93
C VAL A 278 -22.44 -30.13 14.96
N SER A 279 -22.70 -31.44 15.04
CA SER A 279 -22.43 -32.37 13.95
C SER A 279 -23.75 -33.02 13.55
N MET A 280 -23.89 -33.24 12.25
CA MET A 280 -24.82 -34.16 11.57
C MET A 280 -26.28 -33.71 11.43
N PHE A 281 -26.66 -33.48 10.17
CA PHE A 281 -27.80 -34.12 9.48
C PHE A 281 -27.52 -34.03 7.96
N ASN A 282 -26.87 -35.02 7.35
CA ASN A 282 -27.56 -36.05 6.55
C ASN A 282 -28.84 -36.61 7.19
N ASN A 283 -29.92 -36.59 6.41
CA ASN A 283 -30.92 -37.65 6.44
C ASN A 283 -31.49 -37.86 5.03
N ASN A 284 -31.08 -38.97 4.44
CA ASN A 284 -31.81 -39.69 3.40
C ASN A 284 -33.08 -40.32 4.00
N LYS A 285 -34.13 -40.43 3.18
CA LYS A 285 -34.98 -41.62 2.94
C LYS A 285 -35.94 -41.27 1.78
N GLU A 286 -35.79 -41.85 0.58
CA GLU A 286 -36.35 -43.16 0.12
C GLU A 286 -37.87 -43.24 0.35
N ASN A 287 -38.76 -43.53 -0.61
CA ASN A 287 -38.74 -44.43 -1.78
C ASN A 287 -39.89 -44.05 -2.75
N GLU A 288 -39.73 -44.26 -4.06
CA GLU A 288 -40.46 -45.31 -4.79
C GLU A 288 -40.02 -45.43 -6.26
N LYS A 289 -39.82 -46.68 -6.68
CA LYS A 289 -39.44 -47.13 -8.02
C LYS A 289 -40.65 -47.11 -8.95
N GLN A 290 -40.43 -46.79 -10.22
CA GLN A 290 -40.96 -47.63 -11.31
C GLN A 290 -40.04 -47.57 -12.54
N THR A 291 -39.62 -48.76 -12.94
CA THR A 291 -38.82 -49.14 -14.12
C THR A 291 -39.70 -49.33 -15.36
N THR A 292 -39.18 -49.01 -16.54
CA THR A 292 -39.29 -49.75 -17.83
C THR A 292 -38.45 -48.99 -18.89
N THR A 293 -37.21 -49.39 -19.18
CA THR A 293 -36.71 -50.27 -20.30
C THR A 293 -36.94 -49.79 -21.74
N THR A 294 -35.81 -49.52 -22.44
CA THR A 294 -35.43 -49.78 -23.87
C THR A 294 -36.31 -49.15 -24.98
N ASN A 295 -35.80 -48.51 -26.05
CA ASN A 295 -34.61 -48.76 -26.89
C ASN A 295 -34.25 -47.49 -27.74
N PRO A 296 -33.13 -47.49 -28.50
CA PRO A 296 -32.53 -46.34 -29.20
C PRO A 296 -33.10 -46.16 -30.61
N ASP A 297 -32.93 -44.96 -31.17
CA ASP A 297 -32.73 -44.66 -32.61
C ASP A 297 -32.99 -43.16 -32.86
N ASN A 298 -31.94 -42.36 -32.99
CA ASN A 298 -31.69 -41.66 -34.25
C ASN A 298 -30.40 -40.84 -34.20
N ILE A 299 -29.52 -41.25 -35.11
CA ILE A 299 -28.36 -40.54 -35.62
C ILE A 299 -28.87 -39.37 -36.48
N THR A 300 -28.37 -38.16 -36.28
CA THR A 300 -27.89 -37.36 -37.42
C THR A 300 -26.87 -36.34 -36.95
N GLU A 301 -25.63 -36.58 -37.39
CA GLU A 301 -24.61 -35.57 -37.60
C GLU A 301 -25.14 -34.46 -38.50
N LEU A 302 -24.73 -33.22 -38.26
CA LEU A 302 -24.32 -32.31 -39.34
C LEU A 302 -23.37 -31.26 -38.76
N SER A 303 -22.11 -31.50 -39.05
CA SER A 303 -21.01 -30.57 -38.99
C SER A 303 -21.03 -29.62 -40.21
N VAL A 304 -20.26 -28.52 -40.08
CA VAL A 304 -19.51 -27.79 -41.15
C VAL A 304 -20.04 -26.39 -41.57
N VAL A 305 -19.27 -25.36 -41.12
CA VAL A 305 -18.78 -24.13 -41.82
C VAL A 305 -19.81 -23.01 -42.08
N ILE A 306 -19.62 -21.76 -41.65
CA ILE A 306 -18.52 -20.79 -41.87
C ILE A 306 -18.08 -20.08 -40.59
#